data_AF-A0A914Y301-F1
#
_entry.id   AF-A0A914Y301-F1
#
_cell.length_a   1.000
_cell.length_b   1.000
_cell.length_c   1.000
_cell.angle_alpha   90.00
_cell.angle_beta   90.00
_cell.angle_gamma   90.00
#
_symmetry.space_group_name_H-M   'P 1'
#
loop_
_entity.id
_entity.type
_entity.pdbx_description
1 polymer ?
#
loop_
_entity_poly.entity_id
_entity_poly.type
_entity_poly.pdbx_seq_one_letter_code
_entity_poly.pdbx_strand_id
1 'polypeptide(L)'
;MLTIFYNSAPFIPCTQIFEYIVSILDSYRRVLIIWDKIFGTFEPERDAEKPVYGLITNVKSFDALWLQFFEFKAIGWDKGWMKNKKGEDRFPGIWNKIKCVVAPPGWFRGLPTKQFFWWRCMEDPGKGIPKIEKDVVRYSQPLNLYETLYVVVLFLTSFGCSTEFYPHRNEMSWQLFIAYSAYLLSNIQMVGYYLDKRPVAIPLDILRLTVTCVYCILQSNITILAFSLFSLFYVIYFLRNPTKSVKEE
;
A
#
# COMPACT_ATOMS: atom_id res chain seq x y z
N MET A 1 -30.68 -37.63 -12.47
CA MET A 1 -29.33 -37.22 -12.05
C MET A 1 -28.65 -36.44 -13.19
N LEU A 2 -29.33 -35.39 -13.68
CA LEU A 2 -28.90 -34.40 -14.67
C LEU A 2 -30.11 -33.49 -15.01
N THR A 3 -30.44 -32.56 -14.13
CA THR A 3 -31.44 -31.49 -14.34
C THR A 3 -31.26 -30.56 -13.14
N ILE A 4 -30.89 -29.28 -13.25
CA ILE A 4 -31.79 -28.17 -13.54
C ILE A 4 -30.92 -26.92 -13.73
N PHE A 5 -30.91 -26.36 -14.94
CA PHE A 5 -30.83 -24.91 -15.11
C PHE A 5 -32.19 -24.37 -14.67
N TYR A 6 -32.28 -23.57 -13.61
CA TYR A 6 -33.40 -22.63 -13.43
C TYR A 6 -32.97 -21.47 -12.54
N ASN A 7 -33.02 -20.29 -13.16
CA ASN A 7 -33.46 -19.02 -12.60
C ASN A 7 -32.97 -18.62 -11.21
N SER A 8 -32.13 -17.59 -11.19
CA SER A 8 -32.51 -16.22 -10.77
C SER A 8 -31.21 -15.50 -10.45
N ALA A 9 -30.73 -14.61 -11.33
CA ALA A 9 -29.67 -13.69 -10.95
C ALA A 9 -30.26 -12.68 -9.96
N PRO A 10 -29.84 -12.63 -8.68
CA PRO A 10 -30.16 -11.50 -7.84
C PRO A 10 -29.17 -10.38 -8.18
N PHE A 11 -29.71 -9.19 -8.42
CA PHE A 11 -28.98 -7.94 -8.32
C PHE A 11 -28.13 -7.96 -7.05
N ILE A 12 -26.81 -7.97 -7.17
CA ILE A 12 -25.90 -7.99 -6.02
C ILE A 12 -25.80 -6.54 -5.50
N PRO A 13 -26.36 -6.21 -4.32
CA PRO A 13 -26.21 -4.88 -3.74
C PRO A 13 -24.73 -4.63 -3.37
N CYS A 14 -24.27 -3.37 -3.48
CA CYS A 14 -22.88 -2.96 -3.24
C CYS A 14 -22.26 -3.43 -1.90
N THR A 15 -23.08 -3.85 -0.93
CA THR A 15 -22.64 -4.44 0.34
C THR A 15 -22.00 -5.83 0.19
N GLN A 16 -22.42 -6.63 -0.78
CA GLN A 16 -21.86 -7.97 -1.00
C GLN A 16 -20.50 -7.95 -1.72
N ILE A 17 -20.16 -6.89 -2.46
CA ILE A 17 -18.82 -6.76 -3.06
C ILE A 17 -17.78 -6.52 -1.95
N PHE A 18 -18.16 -5.79 -0.90
CA PHE A 18 -17.31 -5.59 0.28
C PHE A 18 -17.13 -6.89 1.08
N GLU A 19 -18.18 -7.69 1.25
CA GLU A 19 -18.08 -9.03 1.83
C GLU A 19 -17.29 -10.00 0.94
N TYR A 20 -17.37 -9.89 -0.38
CA TYR A 20 -16.60 -10.72 -1.31
C TYR A 20 -15.11 -10.38 -1.27
N ILE A 21 -14.76 -9.10 -1.13
CA ILE A 21 -13.37 -8.64 -0.95
C ILE A 21 -12.82 -9.04 0.43
N VAL A 22 -13.63 -8.94 1.49
CA VAL A 22 -13.27 -9.45 2.83
C VAL A 22 -13.14 -10.98 2.81
N SER A 23 -14.00 -11.69 2.07
CA SER A 23 -13.98 -13.15 1.89
C SER A 23 -12.72 -13.63 1.17
N ILE A 24 -12.20 -12.87 0.19
CA ILE A 24 -10.93 -13.18 -0.48
C ILE A 24 -9.76 -13.12 0.52
N LEU A 25 -9.76 -12.14 1.44
CA LEU A 25 -8.73 -12.05 2.48
C LEU A 25 -8.87 -13.17 3.53
N ASP A 26 -10.11 -13.53 3.86
CA ASP A 26 -10.46 -14.58 4.82
C ASP A 26 -10.24 -16.01 4.26
N SER A 27 -10.15 -16.14 2.93
CA SER A 27 -9.84 -17.40 2.23
C SER A 27 -8.42 -17.90 2.56
N TYR A 28 -7.43 -17.01 2.63
CA TYR A 28 -6.05 -17.39 2.97
C TYR A 28 -5.92 -17.87 4.42
N ARG A 29 -6.64 -17.23 5.35
CA ARG A 29 -6.73 -17.65 6.76
C ARG A 29 -7.42 -19.01 6.90
N ARG A 30 -8.51 -19.24 6.17
CA ARG A 30 -9.24 -20.52 6.16
C ARG A 30 -8.39 -21.69 5.65
N VAL A 31 -7.56 -21.49 4.62
CA VAL A 31 -6.66 -22.55 4.11
C VAL A 31 -5.65 -22.97 5.18
N LEU A 32 -5.06 -22.03 5.92
CA LEU A 32 -4.09 -22.34 6.97
C LEU A 32 -4.72 -23.09 8.16
N ILE A 33 -5.96 -22.75 8.53
CA ILE A 33 -6.71 -23.48 9.57
C ILE A 33 -6.98 -24.94 9.17
N ILE A 34 -7.23 -25.22 7.89
CA ILE A 34 -7.44 -26.58 7.40
C ILE A 34 -6.16 -27.40 7.55
N TRP A 35 -5.00 -26.83 7.19
CA TRP A 35 -3.71 -27.50 7.36
C TRP A 35 -3.36 -27.77 8.84
N ASP A 36 -3.64 -26.81 9.74
CA ASP A 36 -3.41 -27.00 11.19
C ASP A 36 -4.32 -28.09 11.78
N LYS A 37 -5.54 -28.23 11.27
CA LYS A 37 -6.44 -29.33 11.67
C LYS A 37 -5.96 -30.69 11.16
N ILE A 38 -5.34 -30.74 9.98
CA ILE A 38 -4.78 -31.99 9.41
C ILE A 38 -3.54 -32.44 10.19
N PHE A 39 -2.68 -31.51 10.62
CA PHE A 39 -1.48 -31.81 11.39
C PHE A 39 -1.70 -31.83 12.91
N GLY A 40 -2.92 -31.57 13.38
CA GLY A 40 -3.27 -31.56 14.81
C GLY A 40 -2.63 -30.43 15.61
N THR A 41 -2.16 -29.37 14.95
CA THR A 41 -1.50 -28.19 15.54
C THR A 41 -2.45 -27.03 15.78
N PHE A 42 -3.76 -27.24 15.62
CA PHE A 42 -4.77 -26.19 15.78
C PHE A 42 -4.90 -25.76 17.24
N GLU A 43 -4.47 -24.53 17.54
CA GLU A 43 -4.73 -23.85 18.80
C GLU A 43 -5.83 -22.78 18.56
N PRO A 44 -6.96 -22.82 19.28
CA PRO A 44 -7.99 -21.79 19.17
C PRO A 44 -7.46 -20.44 19.66
N GLU A 45 -7.84 -19.35 18.98
CA GLU A 45 -7.50 -18.00 19.43
C GLU A 45 -8.09 -17.79 20.84
N ARG A 46 -7.22 -17.44 21.80
CA ARG A 46 -7.61 -17.19 23.20
C ARG A 46 -8.17 -15.78 23.31
N ASP A 47 -9.40 -15.64 23.79
CA ASP A 47 -10.04 -14.32 23.97
C ASP A 47 -9.26 -13.38 24.89
N ALA A 48 -8.44 -13.94 25.79
CA ALA A 48 -7.58 -13.18 26.70
C ALA A 48 -6.38 -12.50 25.99
N GLU A 49 -6.00 -12.96 24.79
CA GLU A 49 -4.85 -12.46 24.02
C GLU A 49 -5.30 -12.02 22.63
N LYS A 50 -5.99 -10.89 22.55
CA LYS A 50 -6.43 -10.36 21.26
C LYS A 50 -5.19 -10.04 20.40
N PRO A 51 -5.04 -10.66 19.21
CA PRO A 51 -3.90 -10.44 18.36
C PRO A 51 -3.89 -9.00 17.86
N VAL A 52 -2.79 -8.30 18.13
CA VAL A 52 -2.54 -6.96 17.61
C VAL A 52 -1.90 -7.13 16.22
N TYR A 53 -2.71 -6.96 15.18
CA TYR A 53 -2.25 -7.02 13.80
C TYR A 53 -1.57 -5.71 13.39
N GLY A 54 -0.38 -5.81 12.80
CA GLY A 54 0.36 -4.66 12.30
C GLY A 54 1.87 -4.93 12.26
N LEU A 55 2.61 -3.94 11.81
CA LEU A 55 4.06 -3.93 11.94
C LEU A 55 4.43 -3.57 13.38
N ILE A 56 5.55 -4.11 13.90
CA ILE A 56 6.10 -3.73 15.22
C ILE A 56 6.26 -2.19 15.29
N THR A 57 6.63 -1.59 14.16
CA THR A 57 6.67 -0.15 13.96
C THR A 57 5.71 0.23 12.83
N ASN A 58 4.55 0.78 13.17
CA ASN A 58 3.58 1.23 12.17
C ASN A 58 4.14 2.37 11.31
N VAL A 59 4.04 2.22 9.99
CA VAL A 59 4.40 3.27 9.04
C VAL A 59 3.31 4.32 9.03
N LYS A 60 3.68 5.57 9.30
CA LYS A 60 2.78 6.73 9.35
C LYS A 60 2.76 7.46 8.01
N SER A 61 2.38 6.76 6.94
CA SER A 61 2.30 7.35 5.59
C SER A 61 1.34 6.55 4.71
N PHE A 62 0.60 7.26 3.86
CA PHE A 62 -0.26 6.69 2.81
C PHE A 62 0.39 6.69 1.42
N ASP A 63 1.65 7.10 1.32
CA ASP A 63 2.45 7.08 0.10
C ASP A 63 2.62 5.64 -0.42
N ALA A 64 2.00 5.33 -1.56
CA ALA A 64 1.95 3.99 -2.11
C ALA A 64 3.34 3.44 -2.47
N LEU A 65 4.20 4.27 -3.06
CA LEU A 65 5.57 3.88 -3.39
C LEU A 65 6.40 3.68 -2.13
N TRP A 66 6.29 4.59 -1.16
CA TRP A 66 6.98 4.43 0.12
C TRP A 66 6.58 3.15 0.82
N LEU A 67 5.27 2.84 0.90
CA LEU A 67 4.76 1.62 1.51
C LEU A 67 5.27 0.36 0.81
N GLN A 68 5.55 0.41 -0.49
CA GLN A 68 6.11 -0.74 -1.21
C GLN A 68 7.63 -0.90 -0.99
N PHE A 69 8.37 0.19 -0.80
CA PHE A 69 9.84 0.19 -0.77
C PHE A 69 10.47 0.37 0.62
N PHE A 70 9.73 0.85 1.63
CA PHE A 70 10.31 1.18 2.93
C PHE A 70 10.95 -0.06 3.59
N GLU A 71 10.34 -1.24 3.47
CA GLU A 71 10.86 -2.46 4.07
C GLU A 71 12.14 -2.94 3.34
N PHE A 72 12.21 -2.79 2.02
CA PHE A 72 13.42 -3.07 1.26
C PHE A 72 14.57 -2.14 1.67
N LYS A 73 14.27 -0.85 1.89
CA LYS A 73 15.25 0.10 2.43
C LYS A 73 15.64 -0.28 3.86
N ALA A 74 14.68 -0.65 4.71
CA ALA A 74 14.92 -0.99 6.10
C ALA A 74 15.85 -2.21 6.22
N ILE A 75 15.60 -3.25 5.43
CA ILE A 75 16.41 -4.49 5.43
C ILE A 75 17.74 -4.29 4.69
N GLY A 76 17.71 -3.69 3.51
CA GLY A 76 18.86 -3.60 2.60
C GLY A 76 19.86 -2.51 2.98
N TRP A 77 19.37 -1.38 3.50
CA TRP A 77 20.21 -0.25 3.92
C TRP A 77 20.18 -0.10 5.43
N ASP A 78 19.06 0.29 6.04
CA ASP A 78 19.07 0.79 7.43
C ASP A 78 19.58 -0.26 8.45
N LYS A 79 19.29 -1.54 8.22
CA LYS A 79 19.77 -2.65 9.07
C LYS A 79 21.29 -2.73 9.17
N GLY A 80 22.00 -2.54 8.07
CA GLY A 80 23.46 -2.65 8.01
C GLY A 80 24.20 -1.50 8.71
N TRP A 81 23.52 -0.37 8.95
CA TRP A 81 24.08 0.82 9.59
C TRP A 81 23.49 1.06 10.99
N MET A 82 22.76 0.09 11.55
CA MET A 82 22.27 0.18 12.92
C MET A 82 23.42 0.34 13.92
N LYS A 83 23.23 1.25 14.88
CA LYS A 83 24.14 1.47 16.00
C LYS A 83 23.55 0.93 17.29
N ASN A 84 24.40 0.39 18.16
CA ASN A 84 24.00 -0.02 19.50
C ASN A 84 23.76 1.20 20.41
N LYS A 85 23.17 0.98 21.60
CA LYS A 85 23.01 2.00 22.65
C LYS A 85 24.34 2.66 23.09
N LYS A 86 25.47 2.04 22.78
CA LYS A 86 26.84 2.54 23.04
C LYS A 86 27.47 3.30 21.85
N GLY A 87 26.73 3.51 20.75
CA GLY A 87 27.22 4.23 19.56
C GLY A 87 28.06 3.40 18.59
N GLU A 88 28.37 2.16 18.92
CA GLU A 88 29.13 1.22 18.07
C GLU A 88 28.25 0.61 16.97
N ASP A 89 28.84 0.36 15.80
CA ASP A 89 28.17 -0.31 14.69
C ASP A 89 27.79 -1.75 15.09
N ARG A 90 26.50 -2.11 14.90
CA ARG A 90 26.01 -3.49 15.11
C ARG A 90 26.67 -4.50 14.18
N PHE A 91 27.05 -4.05 12.98
CA PHE A 91 27.62 -4.86 11.91
C PHE A 91 28.91 -4.21 11.39
N PRO A 92 30.04 -4.36 12.11
CA PRO A 92 31.31 -3.83 11.63
C PRO A 92 31.79 -4.61 10.40
N GLY A 93 32.19 -3.89 9.35
CA GLY A 93 32.72 -4.47 8.11
C GLY A 93 31.66 -4.76 7.03
N ILE A 94 32.05 -4.57 5.77
CA ILE A 94 31.17 -4.68 4.58
C ILE A 94 30.55 -6.08 4.46
N TRP A 95 31.32 -7.13 4.75
CA TRP A 95 30.84 -8.51 4.71
C TRP A 95 29.72 -8.81 5.71
N ASN A 96 29.78 -8.24 6.91
CA ASN A 96 28.74 -8.43 7.92
C ASN A 96 27.46 -7.65 7.56
N LYS A 97 27.58 -6.53 6.83
CA LYS A 97 26.44 -5.80 6.28
C LYS A 97 25.74 -6.59 5.18
N ILE A 98 26.48 -7.17 4.24
CA ILE A 98 25.87 -8.02 3.20
C ILE A 98 25.22 -9.27 3.83
N LYS A 99 25.92 -9.90 4.79
CA LYS A 99 25.41 -11.08 5.49
C LYS A 99 24.11 -10.80 6.25
N CYS A 100 23.91 -9.61 6.82
CA CYS A 100 22.68 -9.31 7.55
C CYS A 100 21.45 -9.12 6.65
N VAL A 101 21.64 -8.82 5.36
CA VAL A 101 20.56 -8.72 4.35
C VAL A 101 20.12 -10.11 3.89
N VAL A 102 21.06 -11.04 3.73
CA VAL A 102 20.79 -12.42 3.27
C VAL A 102 20.39 -13.36 4.43
N ALA A 103 20.79 -13.04 5.65
CA ALA A 103 20.42 -13.77 6.85
C ALA A 103 18.89 -13.74 7.10
N PRO A 104 18.35 -14.70 7.86
CA PRO A 104 16.93 -14.73 8.18
C PRO A 104 16.41 -13.40 8.77
N PRO A 105 15.12 -13.10 8.57
CA PRO A 105 14.47 -11.95 9.19
C PRO A 105 14.64 -12.01 10.72
N GLY A 106 14.95 -10.86 11.34
CA GLY A 106 15.25 -10.78 12.77
C GLY A 106 16.69 -11.17 13.20
N TRP A 107 17.56 -11.61 12.28
CA TRP A 107 18.94 -11.98 12.66
C TRP A 107 19.81 -10.78 13.07
N PHE A 108 20.52 -10.96 14.19
CA PHE A 108 21.58 -10.09 14.68
C PHE A 108 22.86 -10.90 14.95
N ARG A 109 24.01 -10.21 14.96
CA ARG A 109 25.30 -10.84 15.24
C ARG A 109 25.26 -11.52 16.62
N GLY A 110 25.53 -12.83 16.64
CA GLY A 110 25.54 -13.65 17.85
C GLY A 110 24.26 -14.45 18.10
N LEU A 111 23.23 -14.32 17.26
CA LEU A 111 22.07 -15.20 17.32
C LEU A 111 22.29 -16.46 16.49
N PRO A 112 22.03 -17.66 17.05
CA PRO A 112 22.22 -18.92 16.36
C PRO A 112 21.17 -19.10 15.26
N THR A 113 21.61 -19.62 14.10
CA THR A 113 20.74 -19.92 12.96
C THR A 113 20.91 -21.37 12.57
N LYS A 114 19.80 -22.06 12.36
CA LYS A 114 19.75 -23.42 11.81
C LYS A 114 19.49 -23.39 10.31
N GLN A 115 20.08 -24.34 9.58
CA GLN A 115 19.74 -24.57 8.19
C GLN A 115 18.43 -25.38 8.15
N PHE A 116 17.42 -24.88 7.44
CA PHE A 116 16.18 -25.60 7.17
C PHE A 116 15.98 -25.70 5.67
N PHE A 117 16.25 -26.89 5.12
CA PHE A 117 16.27 -27.13 3.68
C PHE A 117 17.21 -26.15 2.95
N TRP A 118 16.77 -25.45 1.91
CA TRP A 118 17.53 -24.42 1.17
C TRP A 118 17.56 -23.03 1.86
N TRP A 119 16.84 -22.82 2.97
CA TRP A 119 16.75 -21.53 3.69
C TRP A 119 17.44 -21.61 5.07
N ARG A 120 17.84 -20.47 5.62
CA ARG A 120 18.31 -20.36 7.02
C ARG A 120 17.21 -19.80 7.90
N CYS A 121 17.01 -20.40 9.07
CA CYS A 121 16.01 -19.97 10.05
C CYS A 121 16.68 -19.66 11.40
N MET A 122 16.06 -18.80 12.19
CA MET A 122 16.45 -18.59 13.59
C MET A 122 16.10 -19.83 14.40
N GLU A 123 16.95 -20.20 15.37
CA GLU A 123 16.61 -21.27 16.32
C GLU A 123 15.51 -20.82 17.30
N ASP A 124 15.61 -19.58 17.77
CA ASP A 124 14.63 -18.95 18.65
C ASP A 124 14.13 -17.63 18.03
N PRO A 125 12.92 -17.61 17.44
CA PRO A 125 12.35 -16.41 16.84
C PRO A 125 11.89 -15.37 17.87
N GLY A 126 11.68 -15.74 19.14
CA GLY A 126 11.22 -14.81 20.19
C GLY A 126 12.34 -13.94 20.77
N LYS A 127 13.60 -14.30 20.54
CA LYS A 127 14.76 -13.67 21.16
C LYS A 127 15.08 -12.31 20.54
N GLY A 128 14.80 -11.24 21.29
CA GLY A 128 15.12 -9.87 20.89
C GLY A 128 13.96 -9.09 20.27
N ILE A 129 12.74 -9.67 20.26
CA ILE A 129 11.52 -8.95 19.93
C ILE A 129 11.09 -8.13 21.18
N PRO A 130 10.94 -6.80 21.08
CA PRO A 130 10.39 -6.01 22.18
C PRO A 130 8.93 -6.43 22.42
N LYS A 131 8.52 -6.54 23.69
CA LYS A 131 7.11 -6.79 24.01
C LYS A 131 6.27 -5.63 23.48
N ILE A 132 5.16 -5.95 22.81
CA ILE A 132 4.26 -4.97 22.22
C ILE A 132 3.57 -4.23 23.36
N GLU A 133 4.01 -3.02 23.67
CA GLU A 133 3.35 -2.16 24.65
C GLU A 133 2.31 -1.27 23.95
N LYS A 134 1.03 -1.55 24.27
CA LYS A 134 -0.19 -0.75 24.04
C LYS A 134 -0.82 -0.73 22.64
N ASP A 135 -2.11 -0.40 22.66
CA ASP A 135 -3.06 -0.39 21.55
C ASP A 135 -2.51 0.29 20.29
N VAL A 136 -2.53 -0.44 19.18
CA VAL A 136 -2.17 0.10 17.87
C VAL A 136 -3.19 1.15 17.47
N VAL A 137 -2.81 2.42 17.63
CA VAL A 137 -3.57 3.55 17.11
C VAL A 137 -3.42 3.57 15.59
N ARG A 138 -4.55 3.47 14.88
CA ARG A 138 -4.58 3.58 13.42
C ARG A 138 -4.09 4.97 13.01
N TYR A 139 -3.13 5.02 12.08
CA TYR A 139 -2.72 6.30 11.50
C TYR A 139 -3.86 6.81 10.62
N SER A 140 -4.45 7.94 11.00
CA SER A 140 -5.47 8.64 10.23
C SER A 140 -5.31 10.14 10.46
N GLN A 141 -5.17 10.90 9.37
CA GLN A 141 -5.19 12.36 9.41
C GLN A 141 -6.62 12.80 9.07
N PRO A 142 -7.23 13.73 9.85
CA PRO A 142 -8.56 14.22 9.51
C PRO A 142 -8.51 15.02 8.20
N LEU A 143 -9.34 14.63 7.25
CA LEU A 143 -9.47 15.28 5.94
C LEU A 143 -10.66 16.24 5.94
N ASN A 144 -10.49 17.36 5.27
CA ASN A 144 -11.58 18.27 5.00
C ASN A 144 -12.52 17.69 3.94
N LEU A 145 -13.77 18.18 3.87
CA LEU A 145 -14.73 17.78 2.84
C LEU A 145 -14.16 17.98 1.43
N TYR A 146 -13.49 19.11 1.18
CA TYR A 146 -12.91 19.42 -0.13
C TYR A 146 -11.78 18.45 -0.53
N GLU A 147 -10.96 18.03 0.42
CA GLU A 147 -9.88 17.05 0.20
C GLU A 147 -10.47 15.67 -0.09
N THR A 148 -11.51 15.30 0.65
CA THR A 148 -12.22 14.02 0.48
C THR A 148 -12.87 13.93 -0.90
N LEU A 149 -13.60 14.98 -1.32
CA LEU A 149 -14.20 15.06 -2.65
C LEU A 149 -13.13 14.97 -3.75
N TYR A 150 -11.98 15.61 -3.55
CA TYR A 150 -10.91 15.56 -4.53
C TYR A 150 -10.30 14.16 -4.67
N VAL A 151 -10.07 13.46 -3.56
CA VAL A 151 -9.59 12.08 -3.59
C VAL A 151 -10.58 11.16 -4.32
N VAL A 152 -11.89 11.38 -4.15
CA VAL A 152 -12.91 10.66 -4.91
C VAL A 152 -12.82 10.99 -6.41
N VAL A 153 -12.65 12.25 -6.79
CA VAL A 153 -12.47 12.66 -8.19
C VAL A 153 -11.21 12.03 -8.81
N LEU A 154 -10.09 12.02 -8.07
CA LEU A 154 -8.85 11.35 -8.48
C LEU A 154 -9.07 9.85 -8.71
N PHE A 155 -9.80 9.19 -7.81
CA PHE A 155 -10.13 7.77 -7.93
C PHE A 155 -11.00 7.50 -9.17
N LEU A 156 -12.07 8.27 -9.38
CA LEU A 156 -12.95 8.14 -10.54
C LEU A 156 -12.22 8.41 -11.85
N THR A 157 -11.35 9.42 -11.88
CA THR A 157 -10.50 9.72 -13.05
C THR A 157 -9.57 8.56 -13.36
N SER A 158 -8.93 7.99 -12.32
CA SER A 158 -8.05 6.82 -12.48
C SER A 158 -8.81 5.60 -13.02
N PHE A 159 -10.01 5.37 -12.51
CA PHE A 159 -10.89 4.31 -12.98
C PHE A 159 -11.25 4.51 -14.47
N GLY A 160 -11.69 5.72 -14.85
CA GLY A 160 -12.00 6.04 -16.24
C GLY A 160 -10.80 5.89 -17.19
N CYS A 161 -9.61 6.33 -16.78
CA CYS A 161 -8.39 6.11 -17.57
C CYS A 161 -8.07 4.60 -17.72
N SER A 162 -8.31 3.79 -16.69
CA SER A 162 -8.07 2.35 -16.76
C SER A 162 -9.02 1.62 -17.72
N THR A 163 -10.28 2.05 -17.81
CA THR A 163 -11.26 1.46 -18.73
C THR A 163 -10.97 1.78 -20.18
N GLU A 164 -10.41 2.96 -20.47
CA GLU A 164 -9.95 3.34 -21.81
C GLU A 164 -8.66 2.62 -22.22
N PHE A 165 -7.77 2.39 -21.26
CA PHE A 165 -6.47 1.75 -21.49
C PHE A 165 -6.57 0.24 -21.74
N TYR A 166 -7.41 -0.47 -20.98
CA TYR A 166 -7.51 -1.92 -21.04
C TYR A 166 -7.80 -2.51 -22.44
N PRO A 167 -8.73 -1.97 -23.26
CA PRO A 167 -9.00 -2.48 -24.60
C PRO A 167 -7.85 -2.19 -25.58
N HIS A 168 -7.24 -1.01 -25.50
CA HIS A 168 -6.21 -0.57 -26.47
C HIS A 168 -4.79 -1.06 -26.12
N ARG A 169 -4.61 -1.79 -25.00
CA ARG A 169 -3.29 -2.21 -24.49
C ARG A 169 -2.41 -2.95 -25.50
N ASN A 170 -3.02 -3.69 -26.43
CA ASN A 170 -2.30 -4.51 -27.42
C ASN A 170 -1.99 -3.75 -28.71
N GLU A 171 -2.65 -2.61 -28.94
CA GLU A 171 -2.50 -1.80 -30.17
C GLU A 171 -1.51 -0.66 -30.00
N MET A 172 -1.22 -0.29 -28.74
CA MET A 172 -0.34 0.82 -28.40
C MET A 172 1.15 0.45 -28.55
N SER A 173 1.95 1.42 -28.98
CA SER A 173 3.41 1.30 -28.91
C SER A 173 3.89 1.19 -27.45
N TRP A 174 4.99 0.48 -27.23
CA TRP A 174 5.53 0.23 -25.89
C TRP A 174 5.91 1.51 -25.14
N GLN A 175 6.34 2.58 -25.82
CA GLN A 175 6.65 3.85 -25.15
C GLN A 175 5.38 4.50 -24.56
N LEU A 176 4.28 4.45 -25.31
CA LEU A 176 3.01 5.00 -24.87
C LEU A 176 2.42 4.17 -23.72
N PHE A 177 2.58 2.84 -23.78
CA PHE A 177 2.21 1.94 -22.70
C PHE A 177 2.94 2.28 -21.38
N ILE A 178 4.26 2.50 -21.44
CA ILE A 178 5.05 2.89 -20.26
C ILE A 178 4.60 4.25 -19.74
N ALA A 179 4.39 5.23 -20.62
CA ALA A 179 3.93 6.56 -20.23
C ALA A 179 2.56 6.53 -19.55
N TYR A 180 1.62 5.74 -20.08
CA TYR A 180 0.28 5.58 -19.51
C TYR A 180 0.32 4.85 -18.16
N SER A 181 1.15 3.81 -18.05
CA SER A 181 1.38 3.09 -16.79
C SER A 181 1.98 4.00 -15.72
N ALA A 182 2.97 4.82 -16.09
CA ALA A 182 3.55 5.83 -15.21
C ALA A 182 2.52 6.89 -14.78
N TYR A 183 1.62 7.28 -15.68
CA TYR A 183 0.51 8.18 -15.35
C TYR A 183 -0.47 7.56 -14.34
N LEU A 184 -0.87 6.29 -14.51
CA LEU A 184 -1.73 5.60 -13.55
C LEU A 184 -1.06 5.47 -12.17
N LEU A 185 0.24 5.12 -12.13
CA LEU A 185 1.02 5.10 -10.90
C LEU A 185 1.08 6.48 -10.23
N SER A 186 1.25 7.54 -11.02
CA SER A 186 1.25 8.91 -10.49
C SER A 186 -0.09 9.28 -9.85
N ASN A 187 -1.23 8.83 -10.40
CA ASN A 187 -2.55 9.08 -9.80
C ASN A 187 -2.69 8.40 -8.44
N ILE A 188 -2.29 7.13 -8.34
CA ILE A 188 -2.31 6.38 -7.07
C ILE A 188 -1.41 7.06 -6.04
N GLN A 189 -0.23 7.52 -6.47
CA GLN A 189 0.70 8.26 -5.61
C GLN A 189 0.12 9.58 -5.10
N MET A 190 -0.60 10.31 -5.95
CA MET A 190 -1.23 11.57 -5.57
C MET A 190 -2.26 11.40 -4.45
N VAL A 191 -3.05 10.31 -4.47
CA VAL A 191 -3.98 9.99 -3.38
C VAL A 191 -3.22 9.92 -2.05
N GLY A 192 -2.11 9.18 -1.99
CA GLY A 192 -1.28 9.09 -0.80
C GLY A 192 -0.76 10.45 -0.31
N TYR A 193 -0.36 11.34 -1.23
CA TYR A 193 0.14 12.67 -0.88
C TYR A 193 -0.92 13.60 -0.31
N TYR A 194 -2.16 13.52 -0.81
CA TYR A 194 -3.28 14.28 -0.25
C TYR A 194 -3.71 13.74 1.13
N LEU A 195 -3.73 12.42 1.30
CA LEU A 195 -3.99 11.79 2.60
C LEU A 195 -2.94 12.15 3.66
N ASP A 196 -1.67 12.29 3.25
CA ASP A 196 -0.56 12.70 4.12
C ASP A 196 -0.35 14.22 4.23
N LYS A 197 -1.20 15.05 3.59
CA LYS A 197 -1.09 16.52 3.53
C LYS A 197 0.31 17.03 3.18
N ARG A 198 1.00 16.34 2.25
CA ARG A 198 2.36 16.72 1.86
C ARG A 198 2.35 18.05 1.08
N PRO A 199 3.24 19.01 1.38
CA PRO A 199 3.28 20.29 0.68
C PRO A 199 3.65 20.15 -0.81
N VAL A 200 4.29 19.04 -1.17
CA VAL A 200 4.68 18.71 -2.56
C VAL A 200 3.48 18.23 -3.39
N ALA A 201 2.33 17.91 -2.77
CA ALA A 201 1.17 17.40 -3.48
C ALA A 201 0.68 18.39 -4.56
N ILE A 202 0.42 19.64 -4.19
CA ILE A 202 -0.12 20.66 -5.09
C ILE A 202 0.77 20.91 -6.32
N PRO A 203 2.08 21.22 -6.20
CA PRO A 203 2.91 21.47 -7.37
C PRO A 203 3.06 20.23 -8.27
N LEU A 204 3.13 19.03 -7.70
CA LEU A 204 3.24 17.80 -8.48
C LEU A 204 1.94 17.49 -9.23
N ASP A 205 0.79 17.76 -8.63
CA ASP A 205 -0.50 17.54 -9.27
C ASP A 205 -0.74 18.51 -10.43
N ILE A 206 -0.37 19.79 -10.26
CA ILE A 206 -0.43 20.79 -11.34
C ILE A 206 0.44 20.36 -12.52
N LEU A 207 1.68 19.91 -12.25
CA LEU A 207 2.57 19.40 -13.30
C LEU A 207 1.94 18.21 -14.04
N ARG A 208 1.44 17.22 -13.29
CA ARG A 208 0.78 16.03 -13.84
C ARG A 208 -0.42 16.40 -14.71
N LEU A 209 -1.33 17.22 -14.20
CA LEU A 209 -2.53 17.66 -14.93
C LEU A 209 -2.18 18.44 -16.19
N THR A 210 -1.13 19.27 -16.14
CA THR A 210 -0.63 19.99 -17.33
C THR A 210 -0.16 19.03 -18.41
N VAL A 211 0.63 18.01 -18.04
CA VAL A 211 1.10 16.98 -18.98
C VAL A 211 -0.07 16.19 -19.56
N THR A 212 -1.06 15.83 -18.75
CA THR A 212 -2.27 15.13 -19.22
C THR A 212 -3.09 15.99 -20.18
N CYS A 213 -3.31 17.28 -19.87
CA CYS A 213 -4.02 18.18 -20.76
C CYS A 213 -3.34 18.28 -22.13
N VAL A 214 -2.01 18.44 -22.17
CA VAL A 214 -1.24 18.46 -23.43
C VAL A 214 -1.41 17.15 -24.19
N TYR A 215 -1.31 16.01 -23.52
CA TYR A 215 -1.49 14.70 -24.15
C TYR A 215 -2.92 14.51 -24.71
N CYS A 216 -3.95 14.90 -23.97
CA CYS A 216 -5.34 14.78 -24.40
C CYS A 216 -5.66 15.71 -25.58
N ILE A 217 -5.05 16.90 -25.66
CA ILE A 217 -5.18 17.79 -26.82
C ILE A 217 -4.58 17.14 -28.07
N LEU A 218 -3.40 16.51 -27.96
CA LEU A 218 -2.76 15.84 -29.09
C LEU A 218 -3.57 14.63 -29.60
N GLN A 219 -4.25 13.92 -28.71
CA GLN A 219 -5.06 12.74 -29.04
C GLN A 219 -6.54 13.06 -29.30
N SER A 220 -6.94 14.34 -29.25
CA SER A 220 -8.34 14.79 -29.39
C SER A 220 -9.33 14.05 -28.47
N ASN A 221 -8.89 13.62 -27.29
CA ASN A 221 -9.73 12.87 -26.35
C ASN A 221 -10.47 13.83 -25.40
N ILE A 222 -11.73 14.12 -25.75
CA ILE A 222 -12.56 15.14 -25.11
C ILE A 222 -12.94 14.77 -23.67
N THR A 223 -13.16 13.48 -23.38
CA THR A 223 -13.64 13.03 -22.06
C THR A 223 -12.57 13.21 -20.99
N ILE A 224 -11.35 12.73 -21.23
CA ILE A 224 -10.25 12.87 -20.28
C ILE A 224 -9.83 14.34 -20.13
N LEU A 225 -9.88 15.12 -21.22
CA LEU A 225 -9.60 16.56 -21.19
C LEU A 225 -10.57 17.34 -20.30
N ALA A 226 -11.87 17.02 -20.34
CA ALA A 226 -12.86 17.67 -19.50
C ALA A 226 -12.61 17.38 -18.01
N PHE A 227 -12.30 16.12 -17.65
CA PHE A 227 -11.96 15.75 -16.27
C PHE A 227 -10.67 16.41 -15.80
N SER A 228 -9.62 16.46 -16.63
CA SER A 228 -8.35 17.07 -16.24
C SER A 228 -8.46 18.58 -16.03
N LEU A 229 -9.26 19.28 -16.86
CA LEU A 229 -9.54 20.71 -16.69
C LEU A 229 -10.36 20.99 -15.43
N PHE A 230 -11.39 20.17 -15.15
CA PHE A 230 -12.17 20.28 -13.92
C PHE A 230 -11.31 20.05 -12.67
N SER A 231 -10.45 19.01 -12.71
CA SER A 231 -9.50 18.71 -11.64
C SER A 231 -8.51 19.86 -11.43
N LEU A 232 -7.99 20.46 -12.51
CA LEU A 232 -7.05 21.58 -12.45
C LEU A 232 -7.71 22.82 -11.83
N PHE A 233 -8.94 23.14 -12.24
CA PHE A 233 -9.72 24.22 -11.65
C PHE A 233 -9.92 24.00 -10.14
N TYR A 234 -10.28 22.77 -9.75
CA TYR A 234 -10.50 22.41 -8.36
C TYR A 234 -9.24 22.58 -7.50
N VAL A 235 -8.07 22.15 -8.00
CA VAL A 235 -6.78 22.31 -7.30
C VAL A 235 -6.42 23.78 -7.10
N ILE A 236 -6.58 24.61 -8.14
CA ILE A 236 -6.23 26.03 -8.09
C ILE A 236 -7.15 26.81 -7.16
N TYR A 237 -8.44 26.47 -7.12
CA TYR A 237 -9.44 27.25 -6.39
C TYR A 237 -9.64 26.79 -4.94
N PHE A 238 -9.80 25.49 -4.71
CA PHE A 238 -10.15 24.95 -3.39
C PHE A 238 -8.94 24.47 -2.59
N LEU A 239 -7.91 23.92 -3.25
CA LEU A 239 -6.76 23.34 -2.55
C LEU A 239 -5.59 24.33 -2.37
N ARG A 240 -5.52 25.40 -3.18
CA ARG A 240 -4.53 26.47 -3.03
C ARG A 240 -4.83 27.40 -1.84
N ASN A 241 -6.10 27.53 -1.47
CA ASN A 241 -6.56 28.30 -0.32
C ASN A 241 -6.96 27.32 0.79
N PRO A 242 -6.02 26.84 1.62
CA PRO A 242 -6.38 25.98 2.73
C PRO A 242 -7.29 26.78 3.67
N THR A 243 -8.58 26.45 3.69
CA THR A 243 -9.45 26.85 4.79
C THR A 243 -8.75 26.41 6.07
N LYS A 244 -8.38 27.38 6.91
CA LYS A 244 -7.66 27.19 8.17
C LYS A 244 -8.17 25.91 8.82
N SER A 245 -7.32 24.89 8.92
CA SER A 245 -7.66 23.70 9.68
C SER A 245 -8.00 24.16 11.10
N VAL A 246 -9.22 23.87 11.52
CA VAL A 246 -9.65 24.03 12.91
C VAL A 246 -8.61 23.28 13.73
N LYS A 247 -7.85 24.01 14.55
CA LYS A 247 -6.99 23.41 15.55
C LYS A 247 -7.94 22.72 16.53
N GLU A 248 -7.95 21.40 16.53
CA GLU A 248 -8.49 20.64 17.66
C GLU A 248 -7.55 20.93 18.86
N GLU A 249 -8.14 21.49 19.92
CA GLU A 249 -7.54 21.70 21.25
C GLU A 249 -7.20 20.38 21.95
#